data_AF-A0A1B7IV43-F1
#
_entry.id   AF-A0A1B7IV43-F1
#
_cell.length_a   1.000
_cell.length_b   1.000
_cell.length_c   1.000
_cell.angle_alpha   90.00
_cell.angle_beta   90.00
_cell.angle_gamma   90.00
#
_symmetry.space_group_name_H-M   'P 1'
#
loop_
_entity.id
_entity.type
_entity.pdbx_description
1 polymer ?
#
loop_
_entity_poly.entity_id
_entity_poly.type
_entity_poly.pdbx_seq_one_letter_code
_entity_poly.pdbx_strand_id
1 'polypeptide(L)'
;MFDNLKESWFISKVETVIQTEINSLPLMFRNHTEGLAHAIVLKQYQVRCFVFSKMDGTRLNPKIAAVESVLTFIGLYGGQGQILVNAQDCLGALKIIIVQLLKHLEMESTTAYEDGYIEMFIAPLLRRALPELDT
;
A
#
# COMPACT_ATOMS: atom_id res chain seq x y z
N MET A 1 8.70 21.11 5.12
CA MET A 1 7.52 21.54 5.92
C MET A 1 6.35 21.45 4.94
N PHE A 2 5.36 20.59 5.18
CA PHE A 2 4.28 20.36 4.21
C PHE A 2 3.48 21.66 4.01
N ASP A 3 3.52 22.26 2.81
CA ASP A 3 2.62 23.36 2.36
C ASP A 3 1.12 22.95 2.33
N ASN A 4 0.74 21.87 3.02
CA ASN A 4 0.08 20.73 2.39
C ASN A 4 -0.92 20.01 3.31
N LEU A 5 -1.69 20.73 4.15
CA LEU A 5 -2.71 20.14 5.05
C LEU A 5 -3.64 19.11 4.37
N LYS A 6 -4.03 19.36 3.10
CA LYS A 6 -4.87 18.45 2.31
C LYS A 6 -4.13 17.22 1.77
N GLU A 7 -2.81 17.29 1.63
CA GLU A 7 -1.97 16.15 1.28
C GLU A 7 -1.72 15.31 2.52
N SER A 8 -1.35 15.92 3.65
CA SER A 8 -1.20 15.23 4.93
C SER A 8 -2.48 14.50 5.33
N TRP A 9 -3.66 15.12 5.16
CA TRP A 9 -4.94 14.46 5.41
C TRP A 9 -5.21 13.26 4.48
N PHE A 10 -4.83 13.35 3.21
CA PHE A 10 -4.97 12.24 2.27
C PHE A 10 -4.02 11.09 2.63
N ILE A 11 -2.77 11.41 2.96
CA ILE A 11 -1.76 10.46 3.44
C ILE A 11 -2.29 9.74 4.69
N SER A 12 -2.85 10.45 5.67
CA SER A 12 -3.46 9.84 6.86
C SER A 12 -4.64 8.93 6.53
N LYS A 13 -5.42 9.24 5.48
CA LYS A 13 -6.48 8.32 5.00
C LYS A 13 -5.91 7.03 4.44
N VAL A 14 -4.85 7.12 3.62
CA VAL A 14 -4.17 5.93 3.09
C VAL A 14 -3.59 5.08 4.23
N GLU A 15 -2.94 5.73 5.20
CA GLU A 15 -2.43 5.08 6.41
C GLU A 15 -3.55 4.38 7.19
N THR A 16 -4.71 5.02 7.33
CA THR A 16 -5.89 4.44 8.00
C THR A 16 -6.44 3.21 7.27
N VAL A 17 -6.46 3.22 5.94
CA VAL A 17 -6.87 2.06 5.14
C VAL A 17 -5.93 0.89 5.42
N ILE A 18 -4.61 1.11 5.37
CA ILE A 18 -3.62 0.07 5.65
C ILE A 18 -3.73 -0.43 7.11
N GLN A 19 -3.89 0.49 8.06
CA GLN A 19 -4.03 0.15 9.47
C GLN A 19 -5.29 -0.68 9.74
N THR A 20 -6.38 -0.42 9.03
CA THR A 20 -7.61 -1.24 9.12
C THR A 20 -7.35 -2.67 8.71
N GLU A 21 -6.59 -2.89 7.63
CA GLU A 21 -6.23 -4.25 7.20
C GLU A 21 -5.28 -4.93 8.18
N ILE A 22 -4.29 -4.20 8.72
CA ILE A 22 -3.40 -4.72 9.78
C ILE A 22 -4.22 -5.17 11.00
N ASN A 23 -5.23 -4.40 11.40
CA ASN A 23 -6.08 -4.72 12.54
C ASN A 23 -6.96 -5.96 12.31
N SER A 24 -7.25 -6.29 11.04
CA SER A 24 -8.03 -7.47 10.63
C SER A 24 -7.20 -8.76 10.56
N LEU A 25 -5.87 -8.65 10.65
CA LEU A 25 -4.98 -9.81 10.63
C LEU A 25 -5.24 -10.78 11.79
N PRO A 26 -5.03 -12.10 11.57
CA PRO A 26 -5.00 -13.05 12.67
C PRO A 26 -3.98 -12.62 13.73
N LEU A 27 -4.29 -12.89 15.01
CA LEU A 27 -3.50 -12.42 16.15
C LEU A 27 -2.00 -12.70 16.01
N MET A 28 -1.63 -13.86 15.47
CA MET A 28 -0.23 -14.26 15.27
C MET A 28 0.54 -13.37 14.30
N PHE A 29 -0.14 -12.76 13.32
CA PHE A 29 0.45 -11.81 12.36
C PHE A 29 0.34 -10.36 12.79
N ARG A 30 -0.61 -10.05 13.69
CA ARG A 30 -0.83 -8.69 14.18
C ARG A 30 0.19 -8.29 15.25
N ASN A 31 0.68 -9.26 16.03
CA ASN A 31 1.74 -8.99 17.00
C ASN A 31 2.94 -8.36 16.27
N HIS A 32 3.51 -7.30 16.86
CA HIS A 32 4.70 -6.60 16.33
C HIS A 32 4.50 -5.75 15.05
N THR A 33 3.26 -5.56 14.59
CA THR A 33 2.93 -4.65 13.46
C THR A 33 2.79 -3.18 13.87
N GLU A 34 3.18 -2.83 15.09
CA GLU A 34 3.15 -1.44 15.57
C GLU A 34 4.00 -0.54 14.68
N GLY A 35 3.39 0.53 14.14
CA GLY A 35 4.03 1.46 13.22
C GLY A 35 4.19 0.96 11.79
N LEU A 36 3.72 -0.25 11.44
CA LEU A 36 3.86 -0.80 10.09
C LEU A 36 3.12 0.04 9.04
N ALA A 37 1.88 0.46 9.29
CA ALA A 37 1.13 1.33 8.38
C ALA A 37 1.88 2.64 8.10
N HIS A 38 2.39 3.25 9.16
CA HIS A 38 3.17 4.49 9.07
C HIS A 38 4.45 4.30 8.23
N ALA A 39 5.20 3.23 8.50
CA ALA A 39 6.41 2.89 7.76
C ALA A 39 6.13 2.70 6.26
N ILE A 40 5.03 2.02 5.91
CA ILE A 40 4.62 1.80 4.52
C ILE A 40 4.40 3.12 3.80
N VAL A 41 3.59 4.01 4.39
CA VAL A 41 3.23 5.28 3.78
C VAL A 41 4.43 6.23 3.70
N LEU A 42 5.25 6.29 4.74
CA LEU A 42 6.49 7.08 4.74
C LEU A 42 7.45 6.61 3.64
N LYS A 43 7.59 5.28 3.48
CA LYS A 43 8.48 4.73 2.47
C LYS A 43 7.98 4.99 1.06
N GLN A 44 6.67 4.84 0.83
CA GLN A 44 6.05 5.24 -0.44
C GLN A 44 6.31 6.72 -0.74
N TYR A 45 6.21 7.60 0.27
CA TYR A 45 6.46 9.03 0.07
C TYR A 45 7.89 9.31 -0.37
N GLN A 46 8.87 8.63 0.25
CA GLN A 46 10.29 8.76 -0.09
C GLN A 46 10.61 8.25 -1.50
N VAL A 47 9.99 7.15 -1.90
CA VAL A 47 10.27 6.50 -3.20
C VAL A 47 9.53 7.23 -4.31
N ARG A 48 8.27 7.58 -4.06
CA ARG A 48 7.34 7.98 -5.10
C ARG A 48 6.10 8.70 -4.52
N CYS A 49 6.28 9.96 -4.14
CA CYS A 49 5.23 10.81 -3.54
C CYS A 49 4.04 11.14 -4.45
N PHE A 50 4.16 10.97 -5.77
CA PHE A 50 3.10 11.34 -6.73
C PHE A 50 1.77 10.59 -6.49
N VAL A 51 1.81 9.39 -5.91
CA VAL A 51 0.61 8.62 -5.53
C VAL A 51 -0.27 9.38 -4.52
N PHE A 52 0.33 10.28 -3.75
CA PHE A 52 -0.35 11.14 -2.78
C PHE A 52 -0.67 12.53 -3.33
N SER A 53 -0.31 12.81 -4.58
CA SER A 53 -0.52 14.11 -5.21
C SER A 53 -1.90 14.20 -5.86
N LYS A 54 -2.30 15.41 -6.27
CA LYS A 54 -3.45 15.60 -7.16
C LYS A 54 -2.96 15.60 -8.60
N MET A 55 -3.70 14.94 -9.48
CA MET A 55 -3.54 15.01 -10.93
C MET A 55 -4.83 15.62 -11.49
N ASP A 56 -4.72 16.77 -12.17
CA ASP A 56 -5.86 17.50 -12.74
C ASP A 56 -7.01 17.76 -11.75
N GLY A 57 -6.65 18.09 -10.50
CA GLY A 57 -7.59 18.40 -9.41
C GLY A 57 -8.15 17.20 -8.66
N THR A 58 -7.99 15.99 -9.21
CA THR A 58 -8.51 14.73 -8.68
C THR A 58 -7.39 13.93 -7.98
N ARG A 59 -7.75 13.16 -6.96
CA ARG A 59 -6.84 12.22 -6.27
C ARG A 59 -7.28 10.79 -6.59
N LEU A 60 -6.35 9.86 -6.48
CA LEU A 60 -6.67 8.44 -6.47
C LEU A 60 -7.58 8.12 -5.28
N ASN A 61 -8.40 7.08 -5.43
CA ASN A 61 -9.00 6.41 -4.29
C ASN A 61 -7.90 6.02 -3.28
N PRO A 62 -8.05 6.33 -1.98
CA PRO A 62 -7.09 5.95 -0.94
C PRO A 62 -6.76 4.45 -0.91
N LYS A 63 -7.68 3.57 -1.33
CA LYS A 63 -7.45 2.13 -1.43
C LYS A 63 -6.46 1.78 -2.53
N ILE A 64 -6.54 2.42 -3.69
CA ILE A 64 -5.58 2.26 -4.79
C ILE A 64 -4.19 2.73 -4.34
N ALA A 65 -4.13 3.89 -3.68
CA ALA A 65 -2.89 4.40 -3.10
C ALA A 65 -2.32 3.46 -2.03
N ALA A 66 -3.18 2.83 -1.21
CA ALA A 66 -2.77 1.83 -0.23
C ALA A 66 -2.19 0.58 -0.90
N VAL A 67 -2.83 0.08 -1.96
CA VAL A 67 -2.36 -1.06 -2.77
C VAL A 67 -0.95 -0.79 -3.31
N GLU A 68 -0.74 0.35 -4.01
CA GLU A 68 0.60 0.69 -4.50
C GLU A 68 1.61 0.84 -3.36
N SER A 69 1.22 1.48 -2.26
CA SER A 69 2.12 1.68 -1.12
C SER A 69 2.59 0.36 -0.52
N VAL A 70 1.68 -0.59 -0.30
CA VAL A 70 2.00 -1.92 0.23
C VAL A 70 2.86 -2.71 -0.76
N LEU A 71 2.52 -2.71 -2.06
CA LEU A 71 3.30 -3.41 -3.09
C LEU A 71 4.70 -2.82 -3.25
N THR A 72 4.83 -1.49 -3.24
CA THR A 72 6.11 -0.80 -3.27
C THR A 72 6.94 -1.17 -2.05
N PHE A 73 6.32 -1.23 -0.87
CA PHE A 73 6.98 -1.71 0.33
C PHE A 73 7.52 -3.12 0.10
N ILE A 74 6.67 -4.11 -0.22
CA ILE A 74 7.08 -5.50 -0.48
C ILE A 74 8.25 -5.58 -1.48
N GLY A 75 8.15 -4.86 -2.60
CA GLY A 75 9.16 -4.88 -3.67
C GLY A 75 10.52 -4.30 -3.24
N LEU A 76 10.53 -3.28 -2.37
CA LEU A 76 11.76 -2.69 -1.86
C LEU A 76 12.45 -3.58 -0.83
N TYR A 77 11.69 -4.32 -0.02
CA TYR A 77 12.29 -5.23 0.96
C TYR A 77 12.73 -6.57 0.37
N GLY A 78 12.12 -7.03 -0.73
CA GLY A 78 12.59 -8.22 -1.46
C GLY A 78 14.05 -8.13 -1.94
N GLY A 79 14.57 -6.90 -2.13
CA GLY A 79 15.99 -6.65 -2.44
C GLY A 79 16.93 -6.67 -1.22
N GLN A 80 16.42 -6.63 0.01
CA GLN A 80 17.19 -6.56 1.26
C GLN A 80 17.20 -7.89 2.05
N GLY A 81 16.38 -8.87 1.64
CA GLY A 81 16.40 -10.25 2.16
C GLY A 81 15.46 -10.52 3.34
N GLN A 82 15.01 -9.50 4.08
CA GLN A 82 14.02 -9.62 5.18
C GLN A 82 13.17 -8.35 5.34
N ILE A 83 11.88 -8.47 5.69
CA ILE A 83 11.01 -7.33 6.03
C ILE A 83 10.97 -7.16 7.55
N LEU A 84 12.04 -6.64 8.15
CA LEU A 84 12.07 -6.46 9.60
C LEU A 84 11.40 -5.16 10.03
N VAL A 85 10.20 -5.26 10.60
CA VAL A 85 9.61 -4.21 11.44
C VAL A 85 9.65 -4.70 12.87
N ASN A 86 10.26 -3.92 13.77
CA ASN A 86 10.50 -4.33 15.16
C ASN A 86 11.21 -5.70 15.28
N ALA A 87 12.19 -5.95 14.41
CA ALA A 87 12.94 -7.21 14.32
C ALA A 87 12.12 -8.46 13.96
N GLN A 88 10.92 -8.30 13.38
CA GLN A 88 10.10 -9.40 12.87
C GLN A 88 9.85 -9.31 11.39
N ASP A 89 9.92 -10.46 10.71
CA ASP A 89 9.58 -10.56 9.30
C ASP A 89 8.07 -10.38 9.08
N CYS A 90 7.70 -9.23 8.50
CA CYS A 90 6.32 -8.89 8.20
C CYS A 90 5.87 -9.34 6.80
N LEU A 91 6.68 -10.07 6.02
CA LEU A 91 6.32 -10.46 4.65
C LEU A 91 5.00 -11.25 4.59
N GLY A 92 4.81 -12.20 5.50
CA GLY A 92 3.55 -12.95 5.58
C GLY A 92 2.34 -12.05 5.84
N ALA A 93 2.47 -11.12 6.78
CA ALA A 93 1.44 -10.13 7.08
C ALA A 93 1.13 -9.24 5.87
N LEU A 94 2.16 -8.73 5.20
CA LEU A 94 2.02 -7.87 4.02
C LEU A 94 1.36 -8.59 2.84
N LYS A 95 1.68 -9.87 2.61
CA LYS A 95 1.03 -10.71 1.61
C LYS A 95 -0.47 -10.90 1.90
N ILE A 96 -0.86 -11.06 3.17
CA ILE A 96 -2.28 -11.14 3.55
C ILE A 96 -2.97 -9.80 3.33
N ILE A 97 -2.37 -8.70 3.81
CA ILE A 97 -2.90 -7.34 3.66
C ILE A 97 -3.15 -7.01 2.19
N ILE A 98 -2.18 -7.26 1.31
CA ILE A 98 -2.33 -6.91 -0.11
C ILE A 98 -3.45 -7.71 -0.78
N VAL A 99 -3.61 -9.00 -0.45
CA VAL A 99 -4.71 -9.82 -0.98
C VAL A 99 -6.07 -9.29 -0.49
N GLN A 100 -6.18 -8.86 0.77
CA GLN A 100 -7.40 -8.25 1.30
C GLN A 100 -7.72 -6.92 0.60
N LEU A 101 -6.72 -6.06 0.44
CA LEU A 101 -6.87 -4.78 -0.27
C LEU A 101 -7.32 -4.97 -1.72
N LEU A 102 -6.74 -5.94 -2.43
CA LEU A 102 -7.13 -6.26 -3.81
C LEU A 102 -8.58 -6.74 -3.89
N LYS A 103 -9.00 -7.64 -3.01
CA LYS A 103 -10.41 -8.08 -2.93
C LYS A 103 -11.37 -6.93 -2.66
N HIS A 104 -10.99 -6.01 -1.78
CA HIS A 104 -11.80 -4.82 -1.51
C HIS A 104 -11.84 -3.87 -2.70
N LEU A 105 -10.77 -3.79 -3.49
CA LEU A 105 -10.71 -2.96 -4.69
C LEU A 105 -11.57 -3.55 -5.82
N GLU A 106 -11.57 -4.87 -6.00
CA GLU A 106 -12.41 -5.58 -6.98
C GLU A 106 -13.91 -5.38 -6.75
N MET A 107 -14.33 -5.09 -5.51
CA MET A 107 -15.72 -4.82 -5.16
C MET A 107 -16.13 -3.35 -5.36
N GLU A 108 -15.19 -2.46 -5.67
CA GLU A 108 -15.46 -1.04 -5.89
C GLU A 108 -15.54 -0.70 -7.37
N SER A 109 -16.29 0.37 -7.68
CA SER A 109 -16.23 0.96 -9.02
C SER A 109 -14.99 1.84 -9.12
N THR A 110 -14.17 1.58 -10.13
CA THR A 110 -13.02 2.39 -10.50
C THR A 110 -13.38 3.35 -11.63
N THR A 111 -12.72 4.49 -11.65
CA THR A 111 -12.79 5.43 -12.78
C THR A 111 -11.79 5.03 -13.89
N ALA A 112 -12.02 5.46 -15.12
CA ALA A 112 -11.08 5.18 -16.23
C ALA A 112 -9.64 5.69 -15.97
N TYR A 113 -9.51 6.79 -15.21
CA TYR A 113 -8.20 7.29 -14.76
C TYR A 113 -7.52 6.29 -13.82
N GLU A 114 -8.28 5.73 -12.87
CA GLU A 114 -7.80 4.74 -11.92
C GLU A 114 -7.45 3.42 -12.58
N ASP A 115 -8.25 2.96 -13.55
CA ASP A 115 -7.94 1.76 -14.33
C ASP A 115 -6.61 1.91 -15.08
N GLY A 116 -6.42 3.04 -15.77
CA GLY A 116 -5.15 3.34 -16.44
C GLY A 116 -3.98 3.42 -15.47
N TYR A 117 -4.20 3.97 -14.28
CA TYR A 117 -3.19 4.03 -13.23
C TYR A 117 -2.83 2.62 -12.70
N ILE A 118 -3.83 1.78 -12.45
CA ILE A 118 -3.65 0.41 -11.97
C ILE A 118 -2.82 -0.38 -12.98
N GLU A 119 -3.18 -0.35 -14.25
CA GLU A 119 -2.46 -1.05 -15.31
C GLU A 119 -1.01 -0.56 -15.45
N MET A 120 -0.80 0.76 -15.39
CA MET A 120 0.51 1.35 -15.63
C MET A 120 1.47 1.19 -14.44
N PHE A 121 0.98 1.26 -13.20
CA PHE A 121 1.83 1.35 -12.01
C PHE A 121 1.64 0.20 -11.02
N ILE A 122 0.42 -0.30 -10.84
CA ILE A 122 0.13 -1.35 -9.84
C ILE A 122 0.38 -2.73 -10.42
N ALA A 123 -0.11 -3.03 -11.63
CA ALA A 123 0.04 -4.35 -12.24
C ALA A 123 1.51 -4.81 -12.32
N PRO A 124 2.49 -3.98 -12.70
CA PRO A 124 3.91 -4.38 -12.70
C PRO A 124 4.46 -4.70 -11.30
N LEU A 125 3.99 -3.98 -10.27
CA LEU A 125 4.39 -4.23 -8.88
C LEU A 125 3.75 -5.51 -8.34
N LEU A 126 2.50 -5.76 -8.71
CA LEU A 126 1.75 -6.94 -8.32
C LEU A 126 2.44 -8.22 -8.83
N ARG A 127 2.79 -8.26 -10.12
CA ARG A 127 3.51 -9.40 -10.73
C ARG A 127 4.84 -9.70 -10.04
N ARG A 128 5.53 -8.66 -9.56
CA ARG A 128 6.81 -8.82 -8.82
C ARG A 128 6.59 -9.29 -7.39
N ALA A 129 5.58 -8.78 -6.71
CA ALA A 129 5.32 -9.07 -5.29
C ALA A 129 4.64 -10.43 -5.08
N LEU A 130 3.79 -10.85 -6.03
CA LEU A 130 2.96 -12.05 -5.97
C LEU A 130 3.02 -12.81 -7.31
N PRO A 131 4.18 -13.39 -7.68
CA PRO A 131 4.32 -14.13 -8.94
C PRO A 131 3.40 -15.36 -9.03
N GLU A 132 2.91 -15.85 -7.89
CA GLU A 132 2.00 -16.99 -7.78
C GLU A 132 0.56 -16.68 -8.24
N LEU A 133 0.21 -15.40 -8.47
CA LEU A 133 -1.12 -14.99 -8.96
C LEU A 133 -1.22 -14.87 -10.49
N ASP A 134 -0.11 -15.07 -11.22
CA ASP A 134 -0.03 -14.97 -12.69
C ASP A 134 -0.33 -16.32 -13.42
N THR A 135 -0.91 -17.32 -12.74
CA THR A 135 -1.28 -18.63 -13.31
C THR A 135 -2.77 -18.80 -13.59
#